data_AF-A0A2Z6U9Y0-F1
#
_entry.id   AF-A0A2Z6U9Y0-F1
#
_cell.length_a   1.000
_cell.length_b   1.000
_cell.length_c   1.000
_cell.angle_alpha   90.00
_cell.angle_beta   90.00
_cell.angle_gamma   90.00
#
_symmetry.space_group_name_H-M   'P 1'
#
loop_
_entity.id
_entity.type
_entity.pdbx_description
1 polymer ?
#
loop_
_entity_poly.entity_id
_entity_poly.type
_entity_poly.pdbx_seq_one_letter_code
_entity_poly.pdbx_strand_id
1 'polypeptide(L)'
;MDRSKARQVNLLVSLIFIVLVGIYYVNVNGTSDITSECEITEESCVFKGKNGIINVKFLQAPVIEEELRLKFTVFGDVKIINVWVEGINMYMGKTPVIFEDNPNIGITFLGACHLSEMKWRLNIEAENKEGEVLKYSAFFFTTQ
;
A
#
# COMPACT_ATOMS: atom_id res chain seq x y z
N MET A 1 59.46 16.73 -29.39
CA MET A 1 58.01 16.55 -29.20
C MET A 1 57.64 17.06 -27.82
N ASP A 2 56.85 18.12 -27.76
CA ASP A 2 56.73 19.03 -26.61
C ASP A 2 55.92 18.41 -25.46
N ARG A 3 56.60 18.16 -24.33
CA ARG A 3 56.06 17.47 -23.13
C ARG A 3 54.86 18.20 -22.52
N SER A 4 54.74 19.52 -22.78
CA SER A 4 53.61 20.34 -22.32
C SER A 4 52.32 20.05 -23.11
N LYS A 5 52.42 19.84 -24.42
CA LYS A 5 51.29 19.52 -25.31
C LYS A 5 50.75 18.11 -25.04
N ALA A 6 51.63 17.15 -24.81
CA ALA A 6 51.24 15.78 -24.43
C ALA A 6 50.50 15.76 -23.07
N ARG A 7 50.90 16.60 -22.12
CA ARG A 7 50.22 16.72 -20.82
C ARG A 7 48.83 17.36 -20.95
N GLN A 8 48.68 18.38 -21.80
CA GLN A 8 47.37 18.98 -22.07
C GLN A 8 46.42 18.01 -22.81
N VAL A 9 46.92 17.25 -23.78
CA VAL A 9 46.12 16.24 -24.49
C VAL A 9 45.63 15.14 -23.54
N ASN A 10 46.48 14.64 -22.64
CA ASN A 10 46.08 13.62 -21.66
C ASN A 10 45.03 14.14 -20.67
N LEU A 11 45.12 15.41 -20.27
CA LEU A 11 44.10 16.04 -19.41
C LEU A 11 42.76 16.15 -20.13
N LEU A 12 42.75 16.52 -21.42
CA LEU A 12 41.52 16.60 -22.21
C LEU A 12 40.87 15.23 -22.41
N VAL A 13 41.65 14.19 -22.72
CA VAL A 13 41.13 12.83 -22.89
C VAL A 13 40.54 12.29 -21.58
N SER A 14 41.21 12.53 -20.44
CA SER A 14 40.67 12.14 -19.14
C SER A 14 39.36 12.85 -18.80
N LEU A 15 39.25 14.14 -19.17
CA LEU A 15 38.04 14.92 -18.91
C LEU A 15 36.85 14.39 -19.73
N ILE A 16 37.09 14.06 -21.01
CA ILE A 16 36.08 13.48 -21.90
C ILE A 16 35.61 12.12 -21.36
N PHE A 17 36.53 11.29 -20.89
CA PHE A 17 36.18 9.98 -20.33
C PHE A 17 35.28 10.10 -19.09
N ILE A 18 35.57 11.05 -18.19
CA ILE A 18 34.75 11.31 -16.99
C ILE A 18 33.35 11.78 -17.39
N VAL A 19 33.22 12.66 -18.38
CA VAL A 19 31.92 13.14 -18.88
C VAL A 19 31.10 12.00 -19.48
N LEU A 20 31.72 11.15 -20.30
CA LEU A 20 31.04 10.00 -20.92
C LEU A 20 30.56 8.98 -19.88
N VAL A 21 31.39 8.70 -18.86
CA VAL A 21 31.03 7.82 -17.75
C VAL A 21 29.86 8.43 -16.95
N GLY A 22 29.89 9.73 -16.67
CA GLY A 22 28.79 10.43 -16.01
C GLY A 22 27.47 10.32 -16.78
N ILE A 23 27.49 10.54 -18.10
CA ILE A 23 26.31 10.40 -18.97
C ILE A 23 25.78 8.95 -18.96
N TYR A 24 26.68 7.96 -18.99
CA TYR A 24 26.31 6.55 -18.94
C TYR A 24 25.61 6.20 -17.62
N TYR A 25 26.18 6.61 -16.48
CA TYR A 25 25.59 6.34 -15.16
C TYR A 25 24.20 6.96 -15.00
N VAL A 26 24.00 8.19 -15.45
CA VAL A 26 22.68 8.87 -15.39
C VAL A 26 21.63 8.15 -16.23
N ASN A 27 22.00 7.65 -17.41
CA ASN A 27 21.05 6.93 -18.27
C ASN A 27 20.70 5.52 -17.75
N VAL A 28 21.66 4.81 -17.16
CA VAL A 28 21.44 3.44 -16.67
C VAL A 28 20.75 3.42 -15.32
N ASN A 29 21.14 4.29 -14.39
CA ASN A 29 20.63 4.31 -13.02
C ASN A 29 19.51 5.33 -12.77
N GLY A 30 18.93 5.91 -13.82
CA GLY A 30 17.70 6.68 -13.66
C GLY A 30 16.58 5.76 -13.17
N THR A 31 16.44 5.62 -11.85
CA THR A 31 15.30 4.96 -11.20
C THR A 31 14.09 5.83 -11.47
N SER A 32 13.25 5.42 -12.41
CA SER A 32 11.94 6.02 -12.61
C SER A 32 11.02 5.46 -11.54
N ASP A 33 11.17 5.93 -10.32
CA ASP A 33 10.05 5.88 -9.37
C ASP A 33 8.97 6.79 -9.94
N ILE A 34 7.97 6.17 -10.56
CA ILE A 34 6.83 6.88 -11.13
C ILE A 34 5.86 7.12 -9.98
N THR A 35 6.22 8.05 -9.10
CA THR A 35 5.30 8.60 -8.11
C THR A 35 4.57 9.74 -8.78
N SER A 36 3.36 9.47 -9.28
CA SER A 36 2.43 10.51 -9.72
C SER A 36 1.34 10.65 -8.68
N GLU A 37 1.27 11.82 -8.04
CA GLU A 37 0.10 12.21 -7.27
C GLU A 37 -1.09 12.30 -8.23
N CYS A 38 -2.17 11.57 -7.91
CA CYS A 38 -3.40 11.61 -8.68
C CYS A 38 -4.49 12.24 -7.82
N GLU A 39 -5.13 13.29 -8.34
CA GLU A 39 -6.31 13.85 -7.69
C GLU A 39 -7.52 12.98 -8.05
N ILE A 40 -8.10 12.32 -7.05
CA ILE A 40 -9.22 11.38 -7.21
C ILE A 40 -10.48 12.08 -7.80
N THR A 41 -10.54 13.41 -7.75
CA THR A 41 -11.60 14.24 -8.32
C THR A 41 -11.72 14.14 -9.85
N GLU A 42 -10.67 13.72 -10.56
CA GLU A 42 -10.63 13.70 -12.03
C GLU A 42 -11.20 12.43 -12.68
N GLU A 43 -11.82 11.52 -11.90
CA GLU A 43 -12.37 10.22 -12.33
C GLU A 43 -11.37 9.28 -13.03
N SER A 44 -10.11 9.70 -13.20
CA SER A 44 -9.07 8.88 -13.82
C SER A 44 -7.67 9.25 -13.34
N CYS A 45 -6.80 8.24 -13.23
CA CYS A 45 -5.39 8.40 -12.90
C CYS A 45 -4.52 7.87 -14.04
N VAL A 46 -3.59 8.70 -14.52
CA VAL A 46 -2.66 8.34 -15.59
C VAL A 46 -1.24 8.17 -15.04
N PHE A 47 -0.75 6.93 -15.04
CA PHE A 47 0.61 6.59 -14.64
C PHE A 47 1.50 6.46 -15.88
N LYS A 48 2.55 7.28 -15.96
CA LYS A 48 3.49 7.29 -17.10
C LYS A 48 4.79 6.60 -16.70
N GLY A 49 4.95 5.33 -17.06
CA GLY A 49 6.18 4.58 -16.82
C GLY A 49 7.11 4.50 -18.03
N LYS A 50 8.34 4.01 -17.80
CA LYS A 50 9.33 3.78 -18.87
C LYS A 50 8.81 2.89 -20.00
N ASN A 51 7.91 1.96 -19.68
CA ASN A 51 7.42 0.91 -20.60
C ASN A 51 5.96 1.12 -21.06
N GLY A 52 5.35 2.26 -20.75
CA GLY A 52 3.97 2.52 -21.17
C GLY A 52 3.19 3.46 -20.27
N ILE A 53 1.95 3.70 -20.67
CA ILE A 53 1.00 4.56 -19.98
C ILE A 53 -0.15 3.70 -19.48
N ILE A 54 -0.43 3.73 -18.18
CA ILE A 54 -1.59 3.07 -17.57
C ILE A 54 -2.61 4.16 -17.24
N ASN A 55 -3.84 4.01 -17.74
CA ASN A 55 -4.95 4.88 -17.38
C ASN A 55 -5.96 4.06 -16.55
N VAL A 56 -6.16 4.46 -15.30
CA VAL A 56 -7.16 3.89 -14.39
C VAL A 56 -8.35 4.82 -14.37
N LYS A 57 -9.50 4.41 -14.90
CA LYS A 57 -10.75 5.15 -14.78
C LYS A 57 -11.60 4.58 -13.64
N PHE A 58 -12.05 5.44 -12.75
CA PHE A 58 -13.01 5.08 -11.72
C PHE A 58 -14.41 5.03 -12.34
N LEU A 59 -15.11 3.92 -12.16
CA LEU A 59 -16.48 3.75 -12.67
C LEU A 59 -17.52 4.48 -11.81
N GLN A 60 -17.14 4.84 -10.59
CA GLN A 60 -17.94 5.57 -9.62
C GLN A 60 -17.01 6.39 -8.72
N ALA A 61 -17.52 7.50 -8.20
CA ALA A 61 -16.80 8.27 -7.18
C ALA A 61 -16.60 7.41 -5.92
N PRO A 62 -15.42 7.47 -5.27
CA PRO A 62 -15.24 6.85 -3.96
C PRO A 62 -16.21 7.44 -2.94
N VAL A 63 -16.76 6.57 -2.09
CA VAL A 63 -17.67 6.95 -1.01
C VAL A 63 -16.92 6.88 0.31
N ILE A 64 -17.21 7.79 1.23
CA ILE A 64 -16.62 7.81 2.56
C ILE A 64 -17.18 6.63 3.37
N GLU A 65 -16.29 5.84 3.97
CA GLU A 65 -16.63 4.78 4.91
C GLU A 65 -16.57 5.29 6.35
N GLU A 66 -17.29 4.64 7.28
CA GLU A 66 -17.33 5.03 8.68
C GLU A 66 -16.22 4.33 9.48
N GLU A 67 -15.46 5.11 10.26
CA GLU A 67 -14.43 4.57 11.16
C GLU A 67 -15.07 3.82 12.34
N LEU A 68 -14.62 2.59 12.57
CA LEU A 68 -14.99 1.77 13.72
C LEU A 68 -13.76 1.38 14.52
N ARG A 69 -13.74 1.75 15.80
CA ARG A 69 -12.70 1.39 16.76
C ARG A 69 -13.06 0.12 17.53
N LEU A 70 -12.15 -0.83 17.54
CA LEU A 70 -12.28 -2.12 18.21
C LEU A 70 -11.26 -2.22 19.34
N LYS A 71 -11.71 -2.67 20.53
CA LYS A 71 -10.82 -2.98 21.64
C LYS A 71 -10.76 -4.49 21.84
N PHE A 72 -9.56 -5.06 21.75
CA PHE A 72 -9.31 -6.47 21.95
C PHE A 72 -8.89 -6.72 23.40
N THR A 73 -9.51 -7.70 24.03
CA THR A 73 -9.08 -8.23 25.34
C THR A 73 -8.80 -9.71 25.14
N VAL A 74 -7.53 -10.07 25.18
CA VAL A 74 -7.08 -11.44 24.97
C VAL A 74 -6.86 -12.11 26.32
N PHE A 75 -7.47 -13.26 26.53
CA PHE A 75 -7.24 -14.11 27.69
C PHE A 75 -6.44 -15.34 27.25
N GLY A 76 -5.40 -15.69 28.02
CA GLY A 76 -4.50 -16.80 27.71
C GLY A 76 -3.28 -16.39 26.87
N ASP A 77 -2.51 -17.38 26.46
CA ASP A 77 -1.22 -17.23 25.79
C ASP A 77 -1.34 -17.29 24.25
N VAL A 78 -2.15 -16.41 23.68
CA VAL A 78 -2.33 -16.29 22.23
C VAL A 78 -2.01 -14.87 21.76
N LYS A 79 -1.42 -14.76 20.58
CA LYS A 79 -1.09 -13.50 19.93
C LYS A 79 -1.96 -13.32 18.70
N ILE A 80 -2.69 -12.22 18.62
CA ILE A 80 -3.44 -11.87 17.40
C ILE A 80 -2.42 -11.59 16.28
N ILE A 81 -2.59 -12.23 15.13
CA ILE A 81 -1.72 -12.07 13.95
C ILE A 81 -2.46 -11.45 12.77
N ASN A 82 -3.78 -11.62 12.68
CA ASN A 82 -4.58 -11.03 11.60
C ASN A 82 -6.03 -10.84 12.04
N VAL A 83 -6.65 -9.74 11.64
CA VAL A 83 -8.05 -9.46 11.92
C VAL A 83 -8.67 -8.74 10.72
N TRP A 84 -9.85 -9.19 10.29
CA TRP A 84 -10.61 -8.52 9.23
C TRP A 84 -12.12 -8.68 9.45
N VAL A 85 -12.88 -7.73 8.93
CA VAL A 85 -14.33 -7.77 8.84
C VAL A 85 -14.73 -8.11 7.41
N GLU A 86 -15.80 -8.88 7.24
CA GLU A 86 -16.34 -9.26 5.94
C GLU A 86 -17.84 -8.97 5.86
N GLY A 87 -18.27 -8.32 4.78
CA GLY A 87 -19.69 -8.04 4.51
C GLY A 87 -20.39 -9.25 3.91
N ILE A 88 -21.27 -9.90 4.67
CA ILE A 88 -21.86 -11.20 4.31
C ILE A 88 -23.00 -11.10 3.31
N ASN A 89 -23.92 -10.15 3.50
CA ASN A 89 -25.07 -9.93 2.61
C ASN A 89 -24.86 -8.75 1.65
N MET A 90 -23.70 -8.11 1.70
CA MET A 90 -23.40 -6.89 0.91
C MET A 90 -22.21 -7.06 -0.03
N TYR A 91 -21.52 -8.21 0.03
CA TYR A 91 -20.40 -8.55 -0.86
C TYR A 91 -19.28 -7.49 -0.92
N MET A 92 -19.06 -6.75 0.18
CA MET A 92 -18.04 -5.69 0.28
C MET A 92 -16.60 -6.24 0.46
N GLY A 93 -16.42 -7.56 0.38
CA GLY A 93 -15.11 -8.18 0.54
C GLY A 93 -14.62 -8.14 1.99
N LYS A 94 -13.28 -8.11 2.16
CA LYS A 94 -12.60 -8.14 3.45
C LYS A 94 -12.00 -6.77 3.76
N THR A 95 -12.44 -6.14 4.84
CA THR A 95 -11.80 -4.93 5.37
C THR A 95 -10.85 -5.29 6.49
N PRO A 96 -9.55 -4.96 6.40
CA PRO A 96 -8.61 -5.23 7.48
C PRO A 96 -8.94 -4.42 8.74
N VAL A 97 -8.54 -4.95 9.89
CA VAL A 97 -8.42 -4.15 11.12
C VAL A 97 -6.96 -3.77 11.28
N ILE A 98 -6.70 -2.47 11.31
CA ILE A 98 -5.37 -1.88 11.44
C ILE A 98 -5.14 -1.56 12.91
N PHE A 99 -4.09 -2.13 13.51
CA PHE A 99 -3.73 -1.83 14.88
C PHE A 99 -2.93 -0.53 14.95
N GLU A 100 -3.30 0.35 15.89
CA GLU A 100 -2.52 1.55 16.20
C GLU A 100 -1.28 1.17 17.05
N ASP A 101 -0.55 2.16 17.58
CA ASP A 101 0.58 1.94 18.51
C ASP A 101 0.21 1.05 19.72
N ASN A 102 -1.09 0.99 20.05
CA ASN A 102 -1.61 0.05 21.03
C ASN A 102 -2.07 -1.25 20.35
N PRO A 103 -1.41 -2.40 20.63
CA PRO A 103 -1.74 -3.69 20.00
C PRO A 103 -3.14 -4.22 20.34
N ASN A 104 -3.84 -3.59 21.29
CA ASN A 104 -5.20 -3.96 21.68
C ASN A 104 -6.27 -3.03 21.09
N ILE A 105 -5.89 -1.99 20.34
CA ILE A 105 -6.82 -1.06 19.69
C ILE A 105 -6.64 -1.18 18.19
N GLY A 106 -7.71 -1.59 17.52
CA GLY A 106 -7.77 -1.69 16.07
C GLY A 106 -8.78 -0.71 15.48
N ILE A 107 -8.52 -0.27 14.27
CA ILE A 107 -9.41 0.56 13.46
C ILE A 107 -9.78 -0.22 12.21
N THR A 108 -11.05 -0.20 11.85
CA THR A 108 -11.53 -0.67 10.56
C THR A 108 -12.57 0.31 10.03
N PHE A 109 -12.94 0.16 8.76
CA PHE A 109 -13.91 1.02 8.11
C PHE A 109 -15.07 0.16 7.61
N LEU A 110 -16.30 0.57 7.94
CA LEU A 110 -17.50 -0.12 7.47
C LEU A 110 -18.20 0.77 6.44
N GLY A 111 -18.38 0.24 5.24
CA GLY A 111 -19.20 0.87 4.21
C GLY A 111 -20.69 0.75 4.53
N ALA A 112 -21.43 1.83 4.32
CA ALA A 112 -22.90 1.79 4.34
C ALA A 112 -23.44 1.24 3.01
N CYS A 113 -24.58 0.56 3.06
CA CYS A 113 -25.34 0.12 1.89
C CYS A 113 -26.83 0.36 2.11
N HIS A 114 -27.62 0.25 1.04
CA HIS A 114 -29.08 0.42 1.05
C HIS A 114 -29.85 -0.70 1.74
N LEU A 115 -29.19 -1.70 2.32
CA LEU A 115 -29.86 -2.77 3.04
C LEU A 115 -30.33 -2.27 4.41
N SER A 116 -31.55 -2.63 4.80
CA SER A 116 -32.11 -2.30 6.11
C SER A 116 -31.32 -2.93 7.26
N GLU A 117 -30.72 -4.08 7.01
CA GLU A 117 -29.85 -4.78 7.94
C GLU A 117 -28.61 -5.29 7.19
N MET A 118 -27.45 -4.94 7.70
CA MET A 118 -26.16 -5.32 7.15
C MET A 118 -25.54 -6.37 8.07
N LYS A 119 -25.25 -7.54 7.52
CA LYS A 119 -24.66 -8.66 8.25
C LYS A 119 -23.16 -8.70 8.00
N TRP A 120 -22.40 -8.67 9.09
CA TRP A 120 -20.95 -8.65 9.07
C TRP A 120 -20.38 -9.86 9.79
N ARG A 121 -19.18 -10.29 9.40
CA ARG A 121 -18.39 -11.32 10.09
C ARG A 121 -17.03 -10.75 10.47
N LEU A 122 -16.76 -10.65 11.77
CA LEU A 122 -15.42 -10.41 12.29
C LEU A 122 -14.65 -11.73 12.32
N ASN A 123 -13.46 -11.76 11.74
CA ASN A 123 -12.57 -12.91 11.75
C ASN A 123 -11.25 -12.51 12.43
N ILE A 124 -10.74 -13.40 13.27
CA ILE A 124 -9.48 -13.23 13.99
C ILE A 124 -8.66 -14.49 13.78
N GLU A 125 -7.42 -14.33 13.33
CA GLU A 125 -6.40 -15.36 13.39
C GLU A 125 -5.44 -15.00 14.52
N ALA A 126 -5.20 -15.96 15.40
CA ALA A 126 -4.25 -15.85 16.51
C ALA A 126 -3.30 -17.03 16.51
N GLU A 127 -2.09 -16.82 17.01
CA GLU A 127 -1.05 -17.84 17.13
C GLU A 127 -0.86 -18.18 18.61
N ASN A 128 -0.83 -19.46 18.96
CA ASN A 128 -0.46 -19.90 20.32
C ASN A 128 1.07 -20.01 20.49
N LYS A 129 1.53 -20.40 21.68
CA LYS A 129 2.97 -20.56 21.98
C LYS A 129 3.65 -21.63 21.13
N GLU A 130 2.88 -22.60 20.65
CA GLU A 130 3.33 -23.70 19.80
C GLU A 130 3.39 -23.33 18.31
N GLY A 131 2.95 -22.12 17.93
CA GLY A 131 2.91 -21.66 16.53
C GLY A 131 1.68 -22.16 15.75
N GLU A 132 0.68 -22.73 16.43
CA GLU A 132 -0.58 -23.12 15.82
C GLU A 132 -1.47 -21.90 15.58
N VAL A 133 -2.01 -21.79 14.37
CA VAL A 133 -2.94 -20.72 14.00
C VAL A 133 -4.37 -21.12 14.36
N LEU A 134 -4.92 -20.45 15.36
CA LEU A 134 -6.29 -20.52 15.82
C LEU A 134 -7.15 -19.50 15.07
N LYS A 135 -8.35 -19.91 14.64
CA LYS A 135 -9.29 -19.06 13.90
C LYS A 135 -10.57 -18.86 14.69
N TYR A 136 -10.92 -17.60 14.91
CA TYR A 136 -12.15 -17.19 15.57
C TYR A 136 -13.00 -16.38 14.60
N SER A 137 -14.32 -16.54 14.69
CA SER A 137 -15.25 -15.70 13.93
C SER A 137 -16.52 -15.43 14.69
N ALA A 138 -17.07 -14.23 14.52
CA ALA A 138 -18.34 -13.82 15.11
C ALA A 138 -19.15 -12.97 14.10
N PHE A 139 -20.47 -13.14 14.10
CA PHE A 139 -21.36 -12.31 13.32
C PHE A 139 -21.86 -11.12 14.14
N PHE A 140 -22.03 -9.97 13.49
CA PHE A 140 -22.71 -8.81 14.04
C PHE A 140 -23.52 -8.10 12.95
N PHE A 141 -24.40 -7.21 13.36
CA PHE A 141 -25.34 -6.54 12.47
C PHE A 141 -25.29 -5.03 12.67
N THR A 142 -25.43 -4.28 11.59
CA THR A 142 -25.67 -2.83 11.64
C THR A 142 -26.98 -2.51 10.91
N THR A 143 -27.66 -1.47 11.35
CA THR A 143 -28.91 -0.97 10.75
C THR A 143 -28.70 0.47 10.31
N GLN A 144 -29.36 0.86 9.23
CA GLN A 144 -29.40 2.25 8.77
C GLN A 144 -30.61 3.00 9.36
#